data_AF-A0A945ZIE6-F1
#
_entry.id   AF-A0A945ZIE6-F1
#
_cell.length_a   1.000
_cell.length_b   1.000
_cell.length_c   1.000
_cell.angle_alpha   90.00
_cell.angle_beta   90.00
_cell.angle_gamma   90.00
#
_symmetry.space_group_name_H-M   'P 1'
#
loop_
_entity.id
_entity.type
_entity.pdbx_description
1 polymer ?
#
loop_
_entity_poly.entity_id
_entity_poly.type
_entity_poly.pdbx_seq_one_letter_code
_entity_poly.pdbx_strand_id
1 'polypeptide(L)'
;AQELIQKTGVRLNVPVLIATEVLKTMLENKTPSRAECNDIYDSIKDGAQGFILTNETVVGHNPFLAIKTLKELCDSYSQQK
;
A
#
# COMPACT_ATOMS: atom_id res chain seq x y z
N ALA A 1 12.23 4.04 -9.82
CA ALA A 1 12.94 2.89 -9.24
C ALA A 1 11.96 1.80 -8.78
N GLN A 2 10.98 2.14 -7.93
CA GLN A 2 9.93 1.23 -7.47
C GLN A 2 9.22 0.49 -8.62
N GLU A 3 8.67 1.20 -9.60
CA GLU A 3 8.04 0.63 -10.80
C GLU A 3 8.95 -0.39 -11.52
N LEU A 4 10.23 -0.05 -11.70
CA LEU A 4 11.20 -0.93 -12.38
C LEU A 4 11.43 -2.24 -11.60
N ILE A 5 11.50 -2.16 -10.27
CA ILE A 5 11.65 -3.32 -9.39
C ILE A 5 10.40 -4.20 -9.50
N GLN A 6 9.20 -3.62 -9.40
CA GLN A 6 7.94 -4.36 -9.50
C GLN A 6 7.82 -5.07 -10.86
N LYS A 7 8.00 -4.34 -11.97
CA LYS A 7 7.96 -4.91 -13.32
C LYS A 7 9.00 -6.00 -13.54
N THR A 8 10.18 -5.85 -12.95
CA THR A 8 11.23 -6.88 -13.01
C THR A 8 10.86 -8.11 -12.18
N GLY A 9 10.28 -7.92 -10.98
CA GLY A 9 9.78 -9.00 -10.14
C GLY A 9 8.71 -9.82 -10.85
N VAL A 10 7.73 -9.15 -11.47
CA VAL A 10 6.71 -9.79 -12.31
C VAL A 10 7.35 -10.61 -13.43
N ARG A 11 8.29 -10.01 -14.19
CA ARG A 11 8.98 -10.70 -15.29
C ARG A 11 9.75 -11.94 -14.83
N LEU A 12 10.32 -11.92 -13.63
CA LEU A 12 11.12 -13.00 -13.06
C LEU A 12 10.29 -13.96 -12.18
N ASN A 13 8.98 -13.76 -12.05
CA ASN A 13 8.12 -14.47 -11.11
C ASN A 13 8.62 -14.41 -9.65
N VAL A 14 9.23 -13.29 -9.26
CA VAL A 14 9.70 -13.03 -7.89
C VAL A 14 8.68 -12.12 -7.18
N PRO A 15 8.18 -12.50 -6.01
CA PRO A 15 7.22 -11.71 -5.25
C PRO A 15 7.82 -10.37 -4.80
N VAL A 16 7.10 -9.26 -5.04
CA VAL A 16 7.51 -7.91 -4.60
C VAL A 16 6.46 -7.34 -3.67
N LEU A 17 6.89 -6.97 -2.47
CA LEU A 17 6.07 -6.32 -1.45
C LEU A 17 6.51 -4.87 -1.30
N ILE A 18 5.55 -3.96 -1.12
CA ILE A 18 5.81 -2.55 -0.86
C ILE A 18 5.76 -2.31 0.63
N ALA A 19 6.75 -1.62 1.17
CA ALA A 19 6.91 -1.40 2.59
C ALA A 19 7.20 0.07 2.86
N THR A 20 6.88 0.49 4.09
CA THR A 20 7.12 1.82 4.67
C THR A 20 6.27 2.95 4.08
N GLU A 21 5.77 3.81 4.97
CA GLU A 21 5.03 5.04 4.65
C GLU A 21 3.83 4.83 3.71
N VAL A 22 3.19 3.65 3.76
CA VAL A 22 2.06 3.29 2.89
C VAL A 22 0.82 4.10 3.26
N LEU A 23 0.62 4.37 4.56
CA LEU A 23 -0.48 5.17 5.09
C LEU A 23 0.05 6.15 6.16
N LYS A 24 1.20 6.77 5.89
CA LYS A 24 1.92 7.67 6.81
C LYS A 24 1.02 8.72 7.45
N THR A 25 0.13 9.36 6.69
CA THR A 25 -0.76 10.40 7.22
C THR A 25 -1.75 9.86 8.24
N MET A 26 -2.04 8.55 8.23
CA MET A 26 -2.89 7.89 9.21
C MET A 26 -2.21 7.67 10.57
N LEU A 27 -0.93 8.05 10.71
CA LEU A 27 -0.30 8.20 12.02
C LEU A 27 -1.04 9.24 12.86
N GLU A 28 -1.51 10.33 12.25
CA GLU A 28 -2.17 11.44 12.92
C GLU A 28 -3.64 11.63 12.48
N ASN A 29 -3.99 11.18 11.27
CA ASN A 29 -5.32 11.36 10.69
C ASN A 29 -6.15 10.07 10.66
N LYS A 30 -7.48 10.21 10.57
CA LYS A 30 -8.39 9.05 10.44
C LYS A 30 -8.51 8.52 9.01
N THR A 31 -8.05 9.28 8.02
CA THR A 31 -8.14 8.94 6.60
C THR A 31 -6.82 9.24 5.91
N PRO A 32 -6.44 8.44 4.91
CA PRO A 32 -5.23 8.70 4.14
C PRO A 32 -5.41 9.90 3.23
N SER A 33 -4.29 10.44 2.79
CA SER A 33 -4.25 11.47 1.75
C SER A 33 -4.55 10.88 0.37
N ARG A 34 -4.96 11.75 -0.55
CA ARG A 34 -5.15 11.38 -1.95
C ARG A 34 -3.86 10.85 -2.59
N ALA A 35 -2.70 11.38 -2.19
CA ALA A 35 -1.41 10.94 -2.71
C ALA A 35 -1.14 9.48 -2.32
N GLU A 36 -1.34 9.11 -1.05
CA GLU A 36 -1.16 7.72 -0.58
C GLU A 36 -2.13 6.76 -1.26
N CYS A 37 -3.39 7.15 -1.44
CA CYS A 37 -4.36 6.34 -2.18
C CYS A 37 -3.90 6.08 -3.62
N ASN A 38 -3.38 7.11 -4.30
CA ASN A 38 -2.86 6.98 -5.67
C ASN A 38 -1.61 6.08 -5.70
N ASP A 39 -0.68 6.22 -4.74
CA ASP A 39 0.53 5.40 -4.67
C ASP A 39 0.21 3.90 -4.46
N ILE A 40 -0.82 3.59 -3.67
CA ILE A 40 -1.33 2.22 -3.49
C ILE A 40 -1.94 1.71 -4.81
N TYR A 41 -2.77 2.52 -5.47
CA TYR A 41 -3.37 2.17 -6.76
C TYR A 41 -2.30 1.87 -7.83
N ASP A 42 -1.32 2.77 -7.99
CA ASP A 42 -0.26 2.61 -8.99
C ASP A 42 0.62 1.39 -8.66
N SER A 43 0.91 1.14 -7.37
CA SER A 43 1.65 -0.06 -6.96
C SER A 43 0.89 -1.36 -7.26
N ILE A 44 -0.43 -1.40 -7.09
CA ILE A 44 -1.24 -2.56 -7.47
C ILE A 44 -1.20 -2.77 -9.00
N LYS A 45 -1.32 -1.68 -9.76
CA LYS A 45 -1.27 -1.69 -11.22
C LYS A 45 0.08 -2.20 -11.76
N ASP A 46 1.17 -1.81 -11.11
CA ASP A 46 2.54 -2.21 -11.48
C ASP A 46 2.92 -3.63 -11.01
N GLY A 47 2.03 -4.29 -10.26
CA GLY A 47 2.15 -5.71 -9.91
C GLY A 47 2.73 -5.99 -8.53
N ALA A 48 2.65 -5.03 -7.60
CA ALA A 48 2.89 -5.32 -6.19
C ALA A 48 1.96 -6.44 -5.70
N GLN A 49 2.53 -7.39 -4.96
CA GLN A 49 1.78 -8.52 -4.43
C GLN A 49 1.23 -8.30 -3.02
N GLY A 50 1.67 -7.22 -2.37
CA GLY A 50 1.22 -6.88 -1.04
C GLY A 50 1.92 -5.66 -0.49
N PHE A 51 1.43 -5.23 0.66
CA PHE A 51 1.88 -4.05 1.37
C PHE A 51 2.23 -4.41 2.81
N ILE A 52 3.21 -3.72 3.37
CA ILE A 52 3.64 -3.85 4.76
C ILE A 52 3.42 -2.51 5.46
N LEU A 53 2.56 -2.50 6.46
CA LEU A 53 2.43 -1.39 7.40
C LEU A 53 3.52 -1.48 8.46
N THR A 54 4.15 -0.36 8.78
CA THR A 54 5.21 -0.27 9.77
C THR A 54 4.76 0.61 10.93
N ASN A 55 5.20 1.87 10.97
CA ASN A 55 4.89 2.82 12.04
C ASN A 55 3.38 3.02 12.19
N GLU A 56 2.62 2.91 11.09
CA GLU A 56 1.16 3.02 11.07
C GLU A 56 0.48 2.04 12.02
N THR A 57 1.09 0.87 12.25
CA THR A 57 0.56 -0.16 13.17
C THR A 57 1.28 -0.23 14.52
N VAL A 58 2.56 0.16 14.56
CA VAL A 58 3.38 0.08 15.79
C VAL A 58 3.14 1.27 16.72
N VAL A 59 3.08 2.49 16.16
CA VAL A 59 3.00 3.74 16.93
C VAL A 59 1.83 4.64 16.50
N GLY A 60 1.06 4.26 15.48
CA GLY A 60 -0.09 5.02 15.01
C GLY A 60 -1.23 5.09 16.03
N HIS A 61 -2.01 6.17 15.99
CA HIS A 61 -3.12 6.39 16.92
C HIS A 61 -4.22 5.31 16.81
N ASN A 62 -4.39 4.71 15.63
CA ASN A 62 -5.39 3.66 15.42
C ASN A 62 -4.89 2.57 14.44
N PRO A 63 -4.16 1.55 14.93
CA PRO A 63 -3.58 0.52 14.09
C PRO A 63 -4.63 -0.34 13.37
N PHE A 64 -5.77 -0.61 14.03
CA PHE A 64 -6.86 -1.38 13.42
C PHE A 64 -7.50 -0.64 12.25
N LEU A 65 -7.68 0.68 12.38
CA LEU A 65 -8.20 1.51 11.30
C LEU A 65 -7.24 1.53 10.11
N ALA A 66 -5.93 1.68 10.34
CA ALA A 66 -4.93 1.63 9.26
C ALA A 66 -4.98 0.30 8.48
N ILE A 67 -5.06 -0.84 9.18
CA ILE A 67 -5.20 -2.16 8.55
C ILE A 67 -6.51 -2.25 7.75
N LYS A 68 -7.64 -1.83 8.35
CA LYS A 68 -8.96 -1.86 7.69
C LYS A 68 -8.97 -1.01 6.43
N THR A 69 -8.44 0.20 6.50
CA THR A 69 -8.37 1.13 5.37
C THR A 69 -7.50 0.60 4.25
N LEU A 70 -6.30 0.06 4.55
CA LEU A 70 -5.46 -0.56 3.53
C LEU A 70 -6.18 -1.71 2.83
N LYS A 71 -6.86 -2.58 3.61
CA LYS A 71 -7.64 -3.68 3.07
C LYS A 71 -8.76 -3.17 2.14
N GLU A 72 -9.52 -2.17 2.56
CA GLU A 72 -10.60 -1.59 1.76
C GLU A 72 -10.09 -0.96 0.45
N LEU A 73 -8.95 -0.27 0.49
CA LEU A 73 -8.32 0.29 -0.71
C LEU A 73 -7.86 -0.82 -1.67
N CYS A 74 -7.16 -1.83 -1.17
CA CYS A 74 -6.73 -2.98 -1.96
C CYS A 74 -7.92 -3.71 -2.60
N ASP A 75 -8.97 -3.97 -1.82
CA ASP A 75 -10.19 -4.62 -2.30
C ASP A 75 -10.87 -3.74 -3.38
N SER A 76 -10.95 -2.42 -3.18
CA SER A 76 -11.60 -1.48 -4.12
C SER A 76 -10.83 -1.31 -5.43
N TYR A 77 -9.50 -1.31 -5.40
CA TYR A 77 -8.66 -1.12 -6.58
C TYR A 77 -8.41 -2.41 -7.35
N SER A 78 -8.39 -3.56 -6.68
CA SER A 78 -8.22 -4.85 -7.35
C SER A 78 -9.41 -5.22 -8.25
N GLN A 79 -10.60 -4.68 -7.97
CA GLN A 79 -11.82 -4.89 -8.78
C GLN A 79 -11.86 -4.02 -10.05
N GLN A 80 -10.94 -3.06 -10.21
CA GLN A 80 -10.89 -2.14 -11.35
C GLN A 80 -9.90 -2.60 -12.45
N LYS A 81 -9.52 -3.88 -12.44
CA LYS A 81 -8.66 -4.49 -13.46
C LYS A 81 -9.36 -4.75 -14.78
#